data_AF-A0A2G6HPH1-F1
#
_entry.id   AF-A0A2G6HPH1-F1
#
_cell.length_a   1.000
_cell.length_b   1.000
_cell.length_c   1.000
_cell.angle_alpha   90.00
_cell.angle_beta   90.00
_cell.angle_gamma   90.00
#
_symmetry.space_group_name_H-M   'P 1'
#
loop_
_entity.id
_entity.type
_entity.pdbx_description
1 polymer ?
#
loop_
_entity_poly.entity_id
_entity_poly.type
_entity_poly.pdbx_seq_one_letter_code
_entity_poly.pdbx_strand_id
1 'polypeptide(L)'
;MNTAILIDGGFFLKRYPKVFKNGGAHTSAQKAENMYRMSIRHLQQKNGKPNLYRILYYDCEPFQKGVHHPVSGKYLNFPKEKPAIPGQTITT
;
A
#
# COMPACT_ATOMS: atom_id res chain seq x y z
N MET A 1 -23.09 9.87 6.25
CA MET A 1 -21.79 10.25 6.82
C MET A 1 -20.75 10.24 5.72
N ASN A 2 -20.00 11.32 5.56
CA ASN A 2 -18.95 11.40 4.55
C ASN A 2 -17.72 10.66 5.05
N THR A 3 -17.17 9.74 4.26
CA THR A 3 -16.02 8.94 4.67
C THR A 3 -14.83 9.22 3.74
N ALA A 4 -13.68 9.53 4.34
CA ALA A 4 -12.39 9.52 3.65
C ALA A 4 -11.65 8.23 3.97
N ILE A 5 -10.91 7.68 3.01
CA ILE A 5 -10.13 6.45 3.17
C ILE A 5 -8.66 6.78 2.89
N LEU A 6 -7.77 6.45 3.84
CA LEU A 6 -6.32 6.51 3.65
C LEU A 6 -5.78 5.12 3.31
N ILE A 7 -5.00 5.03 2.25
CA ILE A 7 -4.39 3.79 1.76
C ILE A 7 -2.87 3.95 1.78
N ASP A 8 -2.19 3.08 2.53
CA ASP A 8 -0.74 2.89 2.43
C ASP A 8 -0.44 2.08 1.15
N GLY A 9 0.13 2.74 0.15
CA GLY A 9 0.44 2.15 -1.15
C GLY A 9 1.51 1.05 -1.08
N GLY A 10 2.56 1.27 -0.28
CA GLY A 10 3.62 0.29 -0.09
C GLY A 10 3.11 -0.99 0.55
N PHE A 11 2.28 -0.87 1.59
CA PHE A 11 1.61 -2.02 2.20
C PHE A 11 0.62 -2.67 1.24
N PHE A 12 -0.21 -1.86 0.55
CA PHE A 12 -1.22 -2.35 -0.37
C PHE A 12 -0.60 -3.22 -1.46
N LEU A 13 0.45 -2.74 -2.14
CA LEU A 13 1.12 -3.46 -3.22
C LEU A 13 1.78 -4.76 -2.74
N LYS A 14 2.42 -4.74 -1.55
CA LYS A 14 3.00 -5.96 -0.94
C LYS A 14 1.94 -6.99 -0.57
N ARG A 15 0.76 -6.55 -0.14
CA ARG A 15 -0.34 -7.43 0.31
C ARG A 15 -1.23 -7.92 -0.85
N TYR A 16 -1.34 -7.14 -1.93
CA TYR A 16 -2.28 -7.37 -3.03
C TYR A 16 -2.21 -8.79 -3.65
N PRO A 17 -1.04 -9.37 -3.97
CA PRO A 17 -0.95 -10.71 -4.56
C PRO A 17 -1.46 -11.82 -3.62
N LYS A 18 -1.46 -11.56 -2.30
CA LYS A 18 -1.97 -12.48 -1.28
C LYS A 18 -3.49 -12.33 -1.04
N VAL A 19 -4.15 -11.32 -1.62
CA VAL A 19 -5.60 -11.08 -1.48
C VAL A 19 -6.33 -11.43 -2.76
N PHE A 20 -5.74 -11.09 -3.92
CA PHE A 20 -6.32 -11.38 -5.22
C PHE A 20 -5.69 -12.62 -5.83
N LYS A 21 -6.52 -13.61 -6.18
CA LYS A 21 -6.10 -14.74 -7.01
C LYS A 21 -5.51 -14.19 -8.31
N ASN A 22 -4.32 -14.64 -8.69
CA ASN A 22 -3.54 -14.13 -9.83
C ASN A 22 -3.15 -12.64 -9.74
N GLY A 23 -3.16 -12.03 -8.53
CA GLY A 23 -2.88 -10.60 -8.35
C GLY A 23 -1.49 -10.14 -8.78
N GLY A 24 -0.54 -11.05 -8.93
CA GLY A 24 0.78 -10.78 -9.51
C GLY A 24 0.74 -10.41 -11.00
N ALA A 25 -0.21 -10.97 -11.75
CA ALA A 25 -0.38 -10.72 -13.18
C ALA A 25 -1.22 -9.47 -13.50
N HIS A 26 -1.85 -8.86 -12.49
CA HIS A 26 -2.67 -7.67 -12.68
C HIS A 26 -1.81 -6.45 -13.03
N THR A 27 -2.25 -5.68 -14.02
CA THR A 27 -1.66 -4.38 -14.39
C THR A 27 -1.85 -3.36 -13.27
N SER A 28 -1.11 -2.25 -13.31
CA SER A 28 -1.29 -1.13 -12.37
C SER A 28 -2.72 -0.58 -12.41
N ALA A 29 -3.30 -0.44 -13.61
CA ALA A 29 -4.69 -0.01 -13.78
C ALA A 29 -5.69 -0.98 -13.12
N GLN A 30 -5.50 -2.29 -13.31
CA GLN A 30 -6.35 -3.30 -12.67
C GLN A 30 -6.22 -3.28 -11.14
N LYS A 31 -5.00 -3.04 -10.62
CA LYS A 31 -4.75 -2.88 -9.18
C LYS A 31 -5.48 -1.66 -8.62
N ALA A 32 -5.41 -0.52 -9.31
CA ALA A 32 -6.10 0.71 -8.92
C ALA A 32 -7.63 0.54 -8.95
N GLU A 33 -8.17 -0.10 -9.99
CA GLU A 33 -9.61 -0.38 -10.08
C GLU A 33 -10.07 -1.30 -8.93
N ASN A 34 -9.31 -2.35 -8.65
CA ASN A 34 -9.62 -3.25 -7.53
C ASN A 34 -9.52 -2.55 -6.17
N MET A 35 -8.55 -1.65 -5.98
CA MET A 35 -8.44 -0.80 -4.79
C MET A 35 -9.67 0.09 -4.61
N TYR A 36 -10.13 0.76 -5.67
CA TYR A 36 -11.33 1.58 -5.66
C TYR A 36 -12.56 0.75 -5.29
N ARG A 37 -12.77 -0.39 -5.95
CA ARG A 37 -13.89 -1.30 -5.66
C ARG A 37 -13.87 -1.83 -4.23
N MET A 38 -12.69 -2.17 -3.71
CA MET A 38 -12.54 -2.54 -2.29
C MET A 38 -12.98 -1.38 -1.39
N SER A 39 -12.53 -0.16 -1.67
CA SER A 39 -12.88 1.03 -0.89
C SER A 39 -14.40 1.23 -0.82
N ILE A 40 -15.10 1.11 -1.95
CA ILE A 40 -16.57 1.21 -1.99
C ILE A 40 -17.26 0.08 -1.19
N ARG A 41 -16.78 -1.16 -1.29
CA ARG A 41 -17.35 -2.28 -0.52
C ARG A 41 -17.22 -2.06 1.00
N HIS A 42 -16.11 -1.52 1.47
CA HIS A 42 -15.93 -1.21 2.90
C HIS A 42 -16.88 -0.11 3.39
N LEU A 43 -17.32 0.80 2.51
CA LEU A 43 -18.35 1.78 2.85
C LEU A 43 -19.74 1.15 2.97
N GLN A 44 -20.04 0.17 2.12
CA GLN A 44 -21.33 -0.55 2.13
C GLN A 44 -21.51 -1.46 3.34
N GLN A 45 -20.43 -1.84 4.03
CA GLN A 45 -20.49 -2.63 5.26
C GLN A 45 -21.00 -1.84 6.48
N LYS A 46 -21.09 -0.50 6.39
CA LYS A 46 -21.69 0.32 7.44
C LYS A 46 -23.17 0.51 7.15
N ASN A 47 -24.03 0.34 8.16
CA ASN A 47 -25.47 0.60 8.06
C ASN A 47 -25.73 2.08 7.69
N GLY A 48 -25.86 2.37 6.39
CA GLY A 48 -26.06 3.71 5.85
C GLY A 48 -25.77 3.78 4.36
N LYS A 49 -26.20 4.88 3.71
CA LYS A 49 -25.84 5.13 2.30
C LYS A 49 -24.32 5.34 2.20
N PRO A 50 -23.58 4.55 1.39
CA PRO A 50 -22.15 4.71 1.24
C PRO A 50 -21.86 6.07 0.59
N ASN A 51 -21.15 6.95 1.30
CA ASN A 51 -20.72 8.23 0.77
C ASN A 51 -19.20 8.38 0.85
N LEU A 52 -18.53 8.16 -0.28
CA LEU A 52 -17.09 8.33 -0.42
C LEU A 52 -16.78 9.80 -0.68
N TYR A 53 -16.08 10.45 0.24
CA TYR A 53 -15.61 11.82 0.04
C TYR A 53 -14.32 11.87 -0.76
N ARG A 54 -13.31 11.10 -0.35
CA ARG A 54 -11.98 11.07 -0.98
C ARG A 54 -11.22 9.80 -0.62
N ILE A 55 -10.36 9.34 -1.52
CA ILE A 55 -9.31 8.36 -1.24
C ILE A 55 -7.98 9.12 -1.21
N LEU A 56 -7.22 8.95 -0.14
CA LEU A 56 -5.85 9.45 0.02
C LEU A 56 -4.93 8.25 -0.19
N TYR A 57 -4.16 8.25 -1.28
CA TYR A 57 -3.17 7.22 -1.56
C TYR A 57 -1.79 7.74 -1.19
N TYR A 58 -1.16 7.09 -0.22
CA TYR A 58 0.17 7.45 0.25
C TYR A 58 1.21 6.52 -0.38
N ASP A 59 2.06 7.07 -1.24
CA ASP A 59 3.24 6.39 -1.76
C ASP A 59 4.47 7.06 -1.16
N CYS A 60 5.21 6.31 -0.34
CA CYS A 60 6.39 6.84 0.35
C CYS A 60 7.65 6.34 -0.34
N GLU A 61 8.61 7.23 -0.54
CA GLU A 61 9.95 6.84 -0.93
C GLU A 61 10.59 5.94 0.15
N PRO A 62 11.49 5.01 -0.23
CA PRO A 62 12.24 4.22 0.73
C PRO A 62 12.94 5.10 1.76
N PHE A 63 12.81 4.74 3.03
CA PHE A 63 13.43 5.48 4.11
C PHE A 63 14.96 5.38 4.03
N GLN A 64 15.66 6.52 3.95
CA GLN A 64 17.11 6.56 3.65
C GLN A 64 18.02 6.89 4.83
N LYS A 65 17.47 7.06 6.04
CA LYS A 65 18.27 7.38 7.24
C LYS A 65 18.50 6.12 8.06
N GLY A 66 19.45 6.14 8.98
CA GLY A 66 19.53 5.10 10.01
C GLY A 66 18.59 5.41 11.18
N VAL A 67 18.07 4.37 11.83
CA VAL A 67 17.27 4.50 13.06
C VAL A 67 17.80 3.56 14.12
N HIS A 68 17.57 3.88 15.39
CA HIS A 68 17.78 2.94 16.48
C HIS A 68 16.50 2.16 16.75
N HIS A 69 16.60 0.85 16.91
CA HIS A 69 15.49 0.02 17.34
C HIS A 69 15.06 0.47 18.77
N PRO A 70 13.80 0.85 18.99
CA PRO A 70 13.37 1.55 20.21
C PRO A 70 13.54 0.72 21.48
N VAL A 71 13.52 -0.62 21.37
CA VAL A 71 13.64 -1.52 22.52
C VAL A 71 15.09 -1.98 22.76
N SER A 72 15.88 -2.18 21.70
CA SER A 72 17.20 -2.82 21.81
C SER A 72 18.36 -1.84 21.61
N GLY A 73 18.07 -0.60 21.18
CA GLY A 73 19.06 0.42 20.88
C GLY A 73 19.94 0.13 19.65
N LYS A 74 19.78 -1.04 19.01
CA LYS A 74 20.59 -1.42 17.84
C LYS A 74 20.34 -0.44 16.70
N TYR A 75 21.43 0.08 16.14
CA TYR A 75 21.38 0.92 14.94
C TYR A 75 21.06 0.06 13.72
N LEU A 76 20.00 0.44 13.01
CA LEU A 76 19.57 -0.14 11.74
C LEU A 76 19.91 0.87 10.65
N ASN A 77 20.84 0.49 9.78
CA ASN A 77 21.15 1.27 8.59
C ASN A 77 20.25 0.82 7.44
N PHE A 78 19.38 1.70 6.96
CA PHE A 78 18.57 1.41 5.78
C PHE A 78 19.36 1.79 4.52
N PRO A 79 19.68 0.83 3.64
CA PRO A 79 20.43 1.13 2.42
C PRO A 79 19.61 2.06 1.52
N LYS A 80 20.30 2.96 0.81
CA LYS A 80 19.72 3.75 -0.29
C LYS A 80 19.46 2.82 -1.47
N GLU A 81 18.40 2.04 -1.42
CA GLU A 81 17.93 1.36 -2.62
C GLU A 81 17.29 2.39 -3.56
N LYS A 82 17.70 2.35 -4.84
CA LYS A 82 16.99 3.07 -5.91
C LYS A 82 15.53 2.63 -5.90
N PRO A 83 14.55 3.51 -6.14
CA PRO A 83 13.14 3.12 -6.20
C PRO A 83 13.01 1.92 -7.14
N ALA A 84 12.44 0.82 -6.62
CA ALA A 84 12.34 -0.43 -7.35
C ALA A 84 11.59 -0.20 -8.66
N ILE A 85 12.31 -0.23 -9.78
CA ILE A 85 11.72 -0.24 -11.11
C ILE A 85 10.93 -1.55 -11.18
N PRO A 86 9.62 -1.53 -11.53
CA PRO A 86 8.84 -2.75 -11.61
C PRO A 86 9.51 -3.75 -12.55
N GLY A 87 9.99 -4.88 -12.01
CA GLY A 87 10.57 -5.97 -12.81
C GLY A 87 12.02 -6.34 -12.52
N GLN A 88 12.74 -5.64 -11.63
CA GLN A 88 14.06 -6.13 -11.18
C GLN A 88 13.95 -6.79 -9.81
N THR A 89 14.07 -8.12 -9.79
CA THR A 89 14.34 -8.90 -8.58
C THR A 89 15.70 -8.48 -8.06
N ILE A 90 15.76 -7.89 -6.87
CA ILE A 90 17.01 -7.66 -6.16
C ILE A 90 17.46 -9.04 -5.66
N THR A 91 18.33 -9.69 -6.43
CA THR A 91 19.02 -10.90 -5.98
C THR A 91 20.12 -10.45 -5.02
N THR A 92 20.00 -10.91 -3.77
CA THR A 92 21.00 -10.76 -2.69
C THR A 92 22.36 -11.31 -3.08
#